data_AF-A0A5P0YKE1-F1
#
_entry.id   AF-A0A5P0YKE1-F1
#
_cell.length_a   1.000
_cell.length_b   1.000
_cell.length_c   1.000
_cell.angle_alpha   90.00
_cell.angle_beta   90.00
_cell.angle_gamma   90.00
#
_symmetry.space_group_name_H-M   'P 1'
#
loop_
_entity.id
_entity.type
_entity.pdbx_description
1 polymer ?
#
loop_
_entity_poly.entity_id
_entity_poly.type
_entity_poly.pdbx_seq_one_letter_code
_entity_poly.pdbx_strand_id
1 'polypeptide(L)'
;MAASTVSDAPGTELSEMVAKGRRLVRSEGSAQFQLGDLGLELVPLPPKGKRLPMKAYKTLADFAEDIGLEKDRFEEYRLVAGAWPKNRRDKDVCWTVHSILSHHPDRFTLIHHPPVHRRTGERRWTCDAAHRVRGWKTQHPETTAEKLRAVEELLDDEQAADAVEHLMRKPEVRQRVATKPHVRESFNREQTEQIREAREETRKRPEVQRLDEQSEVLTVLGLCSAFAHGIGRTLPSLHLAELSEDAKESIREGLERVSAAVEWTEHVLETGHADMDEALERLIAGDT
;
A
#
# COMPACT_ATOMS: atom_id res chain seq x y z
N MET A 1 -24.18 -39.53 -9.76
CA MET A 1 -23.46 -39.90 -8.52
C MET A 1 -21.97 -39.86 -8.84
N ALA A 2 -21.25 -38.85 -8.35
CA ALA A 2 -19.82 -38.74 -8.57
C ALA A 2 -19.11 -39.78 -7.68
N ALA A 3 -18.46 -40.77 -8.30
CA ALA A 3 -17.64 -41.72 -7.57
C ALA A 3 -16.46 -40.95 -6.94
N SER A 4 -16.34 -41.04 -5.61
CA SER A 4 -15.15 -40.54 -4.93
C SER A 4 -13.95 -41.31 -5.45
N THR A 5 -13.08 -40.66 -6.21
CA THR A 5 -11.87 -41.25 -6.83
C THR A 5 -10.72 -41.42 -5.84
N VAL A 6 -10.96 -41.17 -4.55
CA VAL A 6 -9.95 -41.27 -3.50
C VAL A 6 -10.09 -42.63 -2.84
N SER A 7 -9.05 -43.45 -2.95
CA SER A 7 -8.95 -44.71 -2.22
C SER A 7 -8.90 -44.44 -0.72
N ASP A 8 -9.81 -45.02 0.06
CA ASP A 8 -9.84 -44.96 1.53
C ASP A 8 -8.75 -45.87 2.13
N ALA A 9 -7.49 -45.60 1.79
CA ALA A 9 -6.35 -46.35 2.29
C ALA A 9 -6.18 -46.09 3.82
N PRO A 10 -6.15 -47.14 4.67
CA PRO A 10 -5.90 -46.99 6.10
C PRO A 10 -4.53 -46.32 6.37
N GLY A 11 -4.40 -45.66 7.52
CA GLY A 11 -3.22 -44.83 7.86
C GLY A 11 -1.86 -45.54 7.74
N THR A 12 -1.82 -46.87 7.96
CA THR A 12 -0.61 -47.69 7.78
C THR A 12 -0.19 -47.75 6.31
N GLU A 13 -1.13 -47.94 5.37
CA GLU A 13 -0.86 -48.00 3.94
C GLU A 13 -0.37 -46.64 3.40
N LEU A 14 -0.94 -45.53 3.88
CA LEU A 14 -0.48 -44.19 3.52
C LEU A 14 0.98 -43.95 3.97
N SER A 15 1.37 -44.41 5.15
CA SER A 15 2.74 -44.26 5.65
C SER A 15 3.76 -45.01 4.78
N GLU A 16 3.41 -46.21 4.30
CA GLU A 16 4.24 -47.00 3.38
C GLU A 16 4.36 -46.34 2.00
N MET A 17 3.24 -45.83 1.47
CA MET A 17 3.23 -45.06 0.22
C MET A 17 4.10 -43.81 0.33
N VAL A 18 4.02 -43.07 1.44
CA VAL A 18 4.89 -41.90 1.68
C VAL A 18 6.35 -42.30 1.74
N ALA A 19 6.70 -43.39 2.43
CA ALA A 19 8.08 -43.88 2.49
C ALA A 19 8.61 -44.29 1.11
N LYS A 20 7.78 -44.96 0.29
CA LYS A 20 8.11 -45.31 -1.10
C LYS A 20 8.28 -44.06 -1.96
N GLY A 21 7.36 -43.10 -1.88
CA GLY A 21 7.44 -41.82 -2.59
C GLY A 21 8.72 -41.06 -2.26
N ARG A 22 9.11 -41.00 -0.98
CA ARG A 22 10.39 -40.38 -0.55
C ARG A 22 11.62 -41.04 -1.17
N ARG A 23 11.62 -42.38 -1.33
CA ARG A 23 12.73 -43.07 -2.02
C ARG A 23 12.80 -42.71 -3.49
N LEU A 24 11.66 -42.64 -4.18
CA LEU A 24 11.59 -42.24 -5.58
C LEU A 24 12.07 -40.81 -5.77
N VAL A 25 11.61 -39.87 -4.94
CA VAL A 25 12.06 -38.46 -4.98
C VAL A 25 13.57 -38.33 -4.72
N ARG A 26 14.15 -39.14 -3.83
CA ARG A 26 15.62 -39.17 -3.64
C ARG A 26 16.35 -39.66 -4.88
N SER A 27 15.84 -40.71 -5.54
CA SER A 27 16.40 -41.21 -6.79
C SER A 27 16.33 -40.17 -7.91
N GLU A 28 15.17 -39.52 -8.03
CA GLU A 28 14.95 -38.44 -8.99
C GLU A 28 15.91 -37.27 -8.75
N GLY A 29 16.02 -36.80 -7.49
CA GLY A 29 16.94 -35.74 -7.12
C GLY A 29 18.40 -36.08 -7.38
N SER A 30 18.80 -37.35 -7.20
CA SER A 30 20.14 -37.82 -7.55
C SER A 30 20.40 -37.71 -9.06
N ALA A 31 19.45 -38.14 -9.89
CA ALA A 31 19.55 -38.01 -11.35
C ALA A 31 19.63 -36.55 -11.78
N GLN A 32 18.79 -35.67 -11.22
CA GLN A 32 18.80 -34.23 -11.50
C GLN A 32 20.15 -33.58 -11.16
N PHE A 33 20.74 -33.93 -10.01
CA PHE A 33 22.07 -33.46 -9.65
C PHE A 33 23.17 -34.00 -10.57
N GLN A 34 23.11 -35.26 -10.97
CA GLN A 34 24.09 -35.85 -11.91
C GLN A 34 24.02 -35.19 -13.29
N LEU A 35 22.82 -34.93 -13.80
CA LEU A 35 22.62 -34.18 -15.04
C LEU A 35 23.17 -32.75 -14.92
N GLY A 36 22.91 -32.09 -13.78
CA GLY A 36 23.49 -30.77 -13.50
C GLY A 36 25.02 -30.79 -13.43
N ASP A 37 25.62 -31.83 -12.84
CA ASP A 37 27.07 -32.01 -12.79
C ASP A 37 27.68 -32.20 -14.19
N LEU A 38 27.04 -32.98 -15.06
CA LEU A 38 27.43 -33.08 -16.48
C LEU A 38 27.35 -31.73 -17.18
N GLY A 39 26.30 -30.95 -16.91
CA GLY A 39 26.17 -29.58 -17.42
C GLY A 39 27.33 -28.68 -16.96
N LEU A 40 27.81 -28.83 -15.73
CA LEU A 40 28.96 -28.07 -15.21
C LEU A 40 30.29 -28.52 -15.82
N GLU A 41 30.42 -29.80 -16.18
CA GLU A 41 31.58 -30.34 -16.88
C GLU A 41 31.64 -29.82 -18.33
N LEU A 42 30.50 -29.80 -19.02
CA LEU A 42 30.37 -29.25 -20.38
C LEU A 42 30.61 -27.73 -20.40
N VAL A 43 29.94 -27.01 -19.50
CA VAL A 43 29.98 -25.55 -19.43
C VAL A 43 30.04 -25.12 -17.96
N PRO A 44 31.26 -24.84 -17.44
CA PRO A 44 31.44 -24.32 -16.09
C PRO A 44 30.69 -23.01 -15.84
N LEU A 45 30.36 -22.72 -14.58
CA LEU A 45 29.78 -21.43 -14.23
C LEU A 45 30.80 -20.31 -14.44
N PRO A 46 30.39 -19.17 -15.04
CA PRO A 46 31.27 -18.04 -15.20
C PRO A 46 31.61 -17.43 -13.82
N PRO A 47 32.75 -16.72 -13.69
CA PRO A 47 33.03 -15.89 -12.52
C PRO A 47 31.89 -14.90 -12.30
N LYS A 48 31.63 -14.55 -11.02
CA LYS A 48 30.51 -13.67 -10.63
C LYS A 48 30.39 -12.44 -11.54
N GLY A 49 29.20 -12.21 -12.08
CA GLY A 49 28.87 -11.06 -12.91
C GLY A 49 29.22 -11.18 -14.41
N LYS A 50 29.89 -12.26 -14.84
CA LYS A 50 30.19 -12.48 -16.25
C LYS A 50 29.11 -13.31 -16.93
N ARG A 51 28.74 -12.92 -18.16
CA ARG A 51 27.84 -13.69 -19.02
C ARG A 51 28.60 -14.78 -19.76
N LEU A 52 27.93 -15.89 -20.04
CA LEU A 52 28.46 -16.94 -20.91
C LEU A 52 28.44 -16.48 -22.38
N PRO A 53 29.40 -16.92 -23.21
CA PRO A 53 29.34 -16.69 -24.65
C PRO A 53 28.18 -17.48 -25.28
N MET A 54 27.62 -16.98 -26.39
CA MET A 54 26.51 -17.63 -27.10
C MET A 54 26.78 -19.10 -27.46
N LYS A 55 28.03 -19.43 -27.79
CA LYS A 55 28.44 -20.81 -28.09
C LYS A 55 28.19 -21.76 -26.90
N ALA A 56 28.38 -21.30 -25.67
CA ALA A 56 28.17 -22.11 -24.47
C ALA A 56 26.68 -22.40 -24.24
N TYR A 57 25.80 -21.42 -24.46
CA TYR A 57 24.36 -21.64 -24.42
C TYR A 57 23.90 -22.64 -25.48
N LYS A 58 24.46 -22.54 -26.70
CA LYS A 58 24.17 -23.50 -27.77
C LYS A 58 24.61 -24.91 -27.38
N THR A 59 25.82 -25.09 -26.85
CA THR A 59 26.30 -26.42 -26.40
C THR A 59 25.40 -27.04 -25.34
N LEU A 60 24.90 -26.25 -24.38
CA LEU A 60 23.95 -26.75 -23.37
C LEU A 60 22.61 -27.15 -23.99
N ALA A 61 22.11 -26.37 -24.96
CA ALA A 61 20.87 -26.67 -25.65
C ALA A 61 20.98 -27.93 -26.52
N ASP A 62 22.04 -28.04 -27.32
CA ASP A 62 22.30 -29.21 -28.18
C ASP A 62 22.39 -30.49 -27.32
N PHE A 63 23.13 -30.44 -26.19
CA PHE A 63 23.21 -31.59 -25.28
C PHE A 63 21.86 -31.94 -24.64
N ALA A 64 21.07 -30.94 -24.23
CA ALA A 64 19.75 -31.17 -23.64
C ALA A 64 18.80 -31.84 -24.65
N GLU A 65 18.82 -31.38 -25.91
CA GLU A 65 18.05 -31.98 -27.00
C GLU A 65 18.45 -33.44 -27.24
N ASP A 66 19.75 -33.74 -27.28
CA ASP A 66 20.28 -35.10 -27.49
C ASP A 66 19.85 -36.10 -26.39
N ILE A 67 19.66 -35.64 -25.15
CA ILE A 67 19.19 -36.48 -24.03
C ILE A 67 17.66 -36.43 -23.82
N GLY A 68 16.94 -35.67 -24.66
CA GLY A 68 15.48 -35.54 -24.58
C GLY A 68 14.97 -34.68 -23.42
N LEU A 69 15.74 -33.69 -22.97
CA LEU A 69 15.36 -32.76 -21.91
C LEU A 69 15.17 -31.33 -22.47
N GLU A 70 14.24 -30.57 -21.87
CA GLU A 70 14.10 -29.16 -22.20
C GLU A 70 15.36 -28.36 -21.82
N LYS A 71 15.82 -27.49 -22.72
CA LYS A 71 17.04 -26.69 -22.51
C LYS A 71 17.02 -25.91 -21.18
N ASP A 72 15.88 -25.28 -20.85
CA ASP A 72 15.74 -24.40 -19.68
C ASP A 72 15.77 -25.24 -18.39
N ARG A 73 15.18 -26.44 -18.44
CA ARG A 73 15.22 -27.41 -17.36
C ARG A 73 16.62 -27.95 -17.11
N PHE A 74 17.35 -28.27 -18.18
CA PHE A 74 18.75 -28.70 -18.07
C PHE A 74 19.64 -27.58 -17.51
N GLU A 75 19.42 -26.34 -17.95
CA GLU A 75 20.12 -25.18 -17.39
C GLU A 75 19.80 -24.99 -15.89
N GLU A 76 18.54 -25.16 -15.48
CA GLU A 76 18.15 -25.15 -14.07
C GLU A 76 18.93 -26.19 -13.26
N TYR A 77 19.03 -27.44 -13.75
CA TYR A 77 19.80 -28.51 -13.11
C TYR A 77 21.27 -28.11 -12.92
N ARG A 78 21.89 -27.56 -13.96
CA ARG A 78 23.29 -27.09 -13.92
C ARG A 78 23.49 -25.96 -12.91
N LEU A 79 22.60 -24.96 -12.90
CA LEU A 79 22.69 -23.83 -11.98
C LEU A 79 22.53 -24.27 -10.52
N VAL A 80 21.59 -25.16 -10.23
CA VAL A 80 21.38 -25.71 -8.88
C VAL A 80 22.56 -26.59 -8.46
N ALA A 81 23.07 -27.46 -9.35
CA ALA A 81 24.26 -28.25 -9.05
C ALA A 81 25.49 -27.36 -8.76
N GLY A 82 25.62 -26.22 -9.44
CA GLY A 82 26.69 -25.26 -9.21
C GLY A 82 26.53 -24.48 -7.90
N ALA A 83 25.29 -24.19 -7.49
CA ALA A 83 25.00 -23.59 -6.19
C ALA A 83 25.27 -24.56 -5.02
N TRP A 84 25.19 -25.87 -5.27
CA TRP A 84 25.35 -26.95 -4.31
C TRP A 84 26.47 -27.93 -4.71
N PRO A 85 27.74 -27.67 -4.31
CA PRO A 85 28.83 -28.61 -4.51
C PRO A 85 28.51 -30.02 -3.98
N LYS A 86 29.05 -31.07 -4.60
CA LYS A 86 28.73 -32.47 -4.29
C LYS A 86 28.76 -32.81 -2.79
N ASN A 87 29.73 -32.27 -2.05
CA ASN A 87 29.91 -32.49 -0.60
C ASN A 87 29.01 -31.63 0.30
N ARG A 88 28.23 -30.70 -0.27
CA ARG A 88 27.32 -29.80 0.45
C ARG A 88 25.84 -30.11 0.19
N ARG A 89 25.55 -31.13 -0.61
CA ARG A 89 24.18 -31.61 -0.89
C ARG A 89 23.70 -32.48 0.26
N ASP A 90 22.45 -32.30 0.65
CA ASP A 90 21.81 -33.18 1.63
C ASP A 90 20.97 -34.24 0.90
N LYS A 91 21.34 -35.51 1.03
CA LYS A 91 20.68 -36.62 0.33
C LYS A 91 19.25 -36.87 0.79
N ASP A 92 18.88 -36.39 1.98
CA ASP A 92 17.55 -36.57 2.56
C ASP A 92 16.61 -35.40 2.24
N VAL A 93 17.11 -34.38 1.54
CA VAL A 93 16.34 -33.24 1.06
C VAL A 93 16.15 -33.33 -0.45
N CYS A 94 14.92 -33.12 -0.93
CA CYS A 94 14.64 -33.20 -2.36
C CYS A 94 15.34 -32.09 -3.14
N TRP A 95 15.54 -32.32 -4.43
CA TRP A 95 16.21 -31.37 -5.32
C TRP A 95 15.46 -30.03 -5.43
N THR A 96 14.11 -30.04 -5.43
CA THR A 96 13.31 -28.81 -5.49
C THR A 96 13.60 -27.86 -4.33
N VAL A 97 13.81 -28.37 -3.12
CA VAL A 97 14.20 -27.53 -1.97
C VAL A 97 15.60 -26.95 -2.16
N HIS A 98 16.54 -27.73 -2.71
CA HIS A 98 17.85 -27.20 -3.10
C HIS A 98 17.72 -26.11 -4.18
N SER A 99 16.83 -26.28 -5.16
CA SER A 99 16.57 -25.27 -6.18
C SER A 99 16.05 -23.97 -5.57
N ILE A 100 15.03 -24.04 -4.70
CA ILE A 100 14.47 -22.87 -4.00
C ILE A 100 15.53 -22.14 -3.15
N LEU A 101 16.39 -22.88 -2.46
CA LEU A 101 17.41 -22.34 -1.57
C LEU A 101 18.73 -21.97 -2.28
N SER A 102 18.89 -22.29 -3.57
CA SER A 102 20.15 -22.12 -4.32
C SER A 102 20.71 -20.69 -4.28
N HIS A 103 19.83 -19.70 -4.28
CA HIS A 103 20.17 -18.27 -4.26
C HIS A 103 20.24 -17.68 -2.85
N HIS A 104 20.03 -18.48 -1.79
CA HIS A 104 20.15 -17.99 -0.42
C HIS A 104 21.63 -17.91 -0.01
N PRO A 105 22.10 -16.80 0.62
CA PRO A 105 23.47 -16.68 1.11
C PRO A 105 23.86 -17.82 2.07
N ASP A 106 23.02 -18.07 3.07
CA ASP A 106 23.27 -19.10 4.12
C ASP A 106 22.77 -20.50 3.77
N ARG A 107 22.57 -20.81 2.48
CA ARG A 107 21.95 -22.07 2.05
C ARG A 107 22.60 -23.33 2.65
N PHE A 108 23.94 -23.34 2.74
CA PHE A 108 24.68 -24.48 3.29
C PHE A 108 24.40 -24.73 4.78
N THR A 109 24.09 -23.68 5.54
CA THR A 109 23.70 -23.82 6.94
C THR A 109 22.23 -24.18 7.03
N LEU A 110 21.38 -23.51 6.24
CA LEU A 110 19.93 -23.71 6.28
C LEU A 110 19.52 -25.15 5.97
N ILE A 111 20.11 -25.78 4.95
CA ILE A 111 19.70 -27.12 4.50
C ILE A 111 19.73 -28.16 5.63
N HIS A 112 20.66 -28.01 6.59
CA HIS A 112 20.82 -28.90 7.74
C HIS A 112 19.95 -28.53 8.96
N HIS A 113 19.19 -27.43 8.89
CA HIS A 113 18.29 -26.96 9.95
C HIS A 113 16.84 -26.92 9.46
N PRO A 114 16.23 -28.07 9.11
CA PRO A 114 14.87 -28.09 8.61
C PRO A 114 13.85 -27.58 9.65
N PRO A 115 12.84 -26.81 9.21
CA PRO A 115 11.72 -26.41 10.05
C PRO A 115 10.89 -27.61 10.55
N VAL A 116 10.11 -27.39 11.61
CA VAL A 116 9.16 -28.38 12.12
C VAL A 116 7.93 -28.42 11.20
N HIS A 117 7.61 -29.59 10.69
CA HIS A 117 6.42 -29.82 9.89
C HIS A 117 5.17 -29.93 10.77
N ARG A 118 4.26 -28.96 10.70
CA ARG A 118 3.10 -28.88 11.62
C ARG A 118 2.28 -30.15 11.72
N ARG A 119 1.97 -30.80 10.60
CA ARG A 119 1.15 -32.03 10.59
C ARG A 119 1.79 -33.22 11.31
N THR A 120 3.12 -33.34 11.27
CA THR A 120 3.82 -34.54 11.76
C THR A 120 4.73 -34.27 12.96
N GLY A 121 5.00 -33.01 13.31
CA GLY A 121 5.93 -32.63 14.37
C GLY A 121 7.42 -32.87 14.05
N GLU A 122 7.72 -33.59 12.96
CA GLU A 122 9.08 -33.90 12.53
C GLU A 122 9.78 -32.67 11.93
N ARG A 123 11.08 -32.53 12.18
CA ARG A 123 11.92 -31.56 11.48
C ARG A 123 12.24 -32.08 10.08
N ARG A 124 11.67 -31.47 9.05
CA ARG A 124 11.91 -31.83 7.66
C ARG A 124 11.62 -30.68 6.71
N TRP A 125 12.30 -30.68 5.57
CA TRP A 125 12.00 -29.75 4.50
C TRP A 125 10.76 -30.16 3.70
N THR A 126 9.96 -29.16 3.35
CA THR A 126 8.94 -29.20 2.29
C THR A 126 9.19 -28.02 1.35
N CYS A 127 8.60 -28.05 0.15
CA CYS A 127 8.67 -26.91 -0.76
C CYS A 127 8.12 -25.65 -0.11
N ASP A 128 6.99 -25.73 0.60
CA ASP A 128 6.42 -24.59 1.33
C ASP A 128 7.31 -24.10 2.48
N ALA A 129 8.00 -25.00 3.19
CA ALA A 129 8.96 -24.59 4.21
C ALA A 129 10.14 -23.83 3.59
N ALA A 130 10.63 -24.27 2.42
CA ALA A 130 11.69 -23.59 1.68
C ALA A 130 11.23 -22.22 1.14
N HIS A 131 10.02 -22.15 0.57
CA HIS A 131 9.41 -20.89 0.14
C HIS A 131 9.26 -19.91 1.30
N ARG A 132 8.80 -20.37 2.46
CA ARG A 132 8.65 -19.55 3.67
C ARG A 132 9.98 -18.95 4.12
N VAL A 133 11.07 -19.73 4.12
CA VAL A 133 12.42 -19.23 4.46
C VAL A 133 12.91 -18.19 3.45
N ARG A 134 12.52 -18.31 2.18
CA ARG A 134 12.79 -17.32 1.14
C ARG A 134 11.88 -16.09 1.19
N GLY A 135 10.85 -16.09 2.04
CA GLY A 135 9.79 -15.08 2.03
C GLY A 135 8.90 -15.15 0.79
N TRP A 136 8.94 -16.26 0.05
CA TRP A 136 8.14 -16.48 -1.16
C TRP A 136 6.74 -16.97 -0.81
N LYS A 137 5.83 -16.86 -1.79
CA LYS A 137 4.47 -17.38 -1.68
C LYS A 137 4.51 -18.90 -1.43
N THR A 138 3.71 -19.33 -0.47
CA THR A 138 3.51 -20.75 -0.14
C THR A 138 2.24 -21.25 -0.80
N GLN A 139 2.25 -22.50 -1.26
CA GLN A 139 1.07 -23.17 -1.83
C GLN A 139 0.04 -23.49 -0.73
N HIS A 140 0.50 -23.85 0.47
CA HIS A 140 -0.35 -24.13 1.62
C HIS A 140 -0.09 -23.12 2.75
N PRO A 141 -0.85 -22.02 2.81
CA PRO A 141 -0.80 -21.05 3.89
C PRO A 141 -1.08 -21.66 5.27
N GLU A 142 -0.12 -21.59 6.19
CA GLU A 142 -0.26 -22.11 7.55
C GLU A 142 -0.43 -21.02 8.61
N THR A 143 0.23 -19.88 8.42
CA THR A 143 0.16 -18.74 9.35
C THR A 143 -1.00 -17.82 8.99
N THR A 144 -1.50 -17.06 9.96
CA THR A 144 -2.55 -16.05 9.70
C THR A 144 -2.10 -15.06 8.64
N ALA A 145 -0.84 -14.60 8.68
CA ALA A 145 -0.29 -13.69 7.69
C ALA A 145 -0.20 -14.29 6.28
N GLU A 146 0.13 -15.59 6.15
CA GLU A 146 0.08 -16.28 4.85
C GLU A 146 -1.35 -16.41 4.33
N LYS A 147 -2.30 -16.72 5.21
CA LYS A 147 -3.71 -16.85 4.82
C LYS A 147 -4.28 -15.51 4.37
N LEU A 148 -3.94 -14.42 5.07
CA LEU A 148 -4.36 -13.07 4.68
C LEU A 148 -3.77 -12.68 3.31
N ARG A 149 -2.46 -12.86 3.10
CA ARG A 149 -1.84 -12.61 1.78
C ARG A 149 -2.47 -13.43 0.65
N ALA A 150 -2.79 -14.70 0.93
CA ALA A 150 -3.45 -15.55 -0.06
C ALA A 150 -4.87 -15.07 -0.40
N VAL A 151 -5.57 -14.42 0.53
CA VAL A 151 -6.87 -13.77 0.29
C VAL A 151 -6.69 -12.46 -0.46
N GLU A 152 -5.71 -11.64 -0.07
CA GLU A 152 -5.38 -10.36 -0.73
C GLU A 152 -5.05 -10.56 -2.21
N GLU A 153 -4.30 -11.61 -2.56
CA GLU A 153 -3.97 -11.92 -3.96
C GLU A 153 -5.12 -12.56 -4.74
N LEU A 154 -6.14 -13.10 -4.06
CA LEU A 154 -7.26 -13.77 -4.69
C LEU A 154 -8.36 -12.80 -5.11
N LEU A 155 -8.52 -11.71 -4.36
CA LEU A 155 -9.60 -10.74 -4.55
C LEU A 155 -9.07 -9.52 -5.29
N ASP A 156 -9.78 -9.11 -6.35
CA ASP A 156 -9.63 -7.75 -6.86
C ASP A 156 -10.30 -6.72 -5.91
N ASP A 157 -10.17 -5.43 -6.21
CA ASP A 157 -10.64 -4.36 -5.32
C ASP A 157 -12.17 -4.40 -5.10
N GLU A 158 -12.94 -4.75 -6.13
CA GLU A 158 -14.41 -4.85 -6.04
C GLU A 158 -14.82 -6.06 -5.19
N GLN A 159 -14.23 -7.22 -5.47
CA GLN A 159 -14.43 -8.43 -4.68
C GLN A 159 -13.99 -8.26 -3.23
N ALA A 160 -12.91 -7.51 -2.98
CA ALA A 160 -12.43 -7.20 -1.64
C ALA A 160 -13.43 -6.32 -0.88
N ALA A 161 -14.00 -5.30 -1.53
CA ALA A 161 -15.04 -4.46 -0.93
C ALA A 161 -16.29 -5.28 -0.56
N ASP A 162 -16.78 -6.12 -1.47
CA ASP A 162 -17.90 -7.03 -1.24
C ASP A 162 -17.62 -8.03 -0.10
N ALA A 163 -16.40 -8.58 -0.07
CA ALA A 163 -15.97 -9.48 0.99
C ALA A 163 -15.96 -8.77 2.36
N VAL A 164 -15.45 -7.53 2.42
CA VAL A 164 -15.48 -6.72 3.64
C VAL A 164 -16.92 -6.45 4.07
N GLU A 165 -17.80 -6.03 3.16
CA GLU A 165 -19.22 -5.79 3.47
C GLU A 165 -19.87 -7.07 4.03
N HIS A 166 -19.66 -8.21 3.36
CA HIS A 166 -20.20 -9.49 3.79
C HIS A 166 -19.67 -9.92 5.17
N LEU A 167 -18.36 -9.77 5.42
CA LEU A 167 -17.75 -10.09 6.71
C LEU A 167 -18.25 -9.16 7.82
N MET A 168 -18.50 -7.90 7.52
CA MET A 168 -19.09 -6.91 8.44
C MET A 168 -20.54 -7.22 8.78
N ARG A 169 -21.21 -8.19 8.16
CA ARG A 169 -22.53 -8.67 8.65
C ARG A 169 -22.42 -9.39 9.99
N LYS A 170 -21.25 -9.94 10.33
CA LYS A 170 -20.97 -10.62 11.61
C LYS A 170 -20.70 -9.60 12.73
N PRO A 171 -21.51 -9.57 13.83
CA PRO A 171 -21.36 -8.57 14.90
C PRO A 171 -19.97 -8.52 15.53
N GLU A 172 -19.34 -9.68 15.76
CA GLU A 172 -18.01 -9.77 16.38
C GLU A 172 -16.92 -9.22 15.48
N VAL A 173 -17.07 -9.38 14.16
CA VAL A 173 -16.15 -8.78 13.19
C VAL A 173 -16.27 -7.27 13.25
N ARG A 174 -17.49 -6.73 13.19
CA ARG A 174 -17.72 -5.27 13.30
C ARG A 174 -17.10 -4.70 14.56
N GLN A 175 -17.38 -5.31 15.71
CA GLN A 175 -16.87 -4.83 17.00
C GLN A 175 -15.34 -4.82 17.02
N ARG A 176 -14.68 -5.88 16.54
CA ARG A 176 -13.21 -5.98 16.50
C ARG A 176 -12.56 -5.06 15.47
N VAL A 177 -13.24 -4.81 14.35
CA VAL A 177 -12.75 -3.91 13.31
C VAL A 177 -12.88 -2.46 13.77
N ALA A 178 -14.01 -2.10 14.38
CA ALA A 178 -14.26 -0.75 14.88
C ALA A 178 -13.31 -0.32 16.01
N THR A 179 -12.70 -1.24 16.76
CA THR A 179 -11.72 -0.87 17.80
C THR A 179 -10.32 -0.60 17.24
N LYS A 180 -10.05 -0.89 15.97
CA LYS A 180 -8.72 -0.69 15.36
C LYS A 180 -8.55 0.78 14.93
N PRO A 181 -7.54 1.51 15.45
CA PRO A 181 -7.35 2.93 15.13
C PRO A 181 -7.15 3.21 13.64
N HIS A 182 -6.32 2.43 12.95
CA HIS A 182 -6.06 2.61 11.52
C HIS A 182 -7.32 2.45 10.67
N VAL A 183 -8.19 1.49 11.00
CA VAL A 183 -9.46 1.31 10.26
C VAL A 183 -10.35 2.53 10.45
N ARG A 184 -10.54 2.97 11.70
CA ARG A 184 -11.35 4.16 11.99
C ARG A 184 -10.83 5.40 11.26
N GLU A 185 -9.52 5.62 11.29
CA GLU A 185 -8.91 6.76 10.63
C GLU A 185 -9.10 6.72 9.11
N SER A 186 -8.87 5.56 8.47
CA SER A 186 -9.11 5.38 7.04
C SER A 186 -10.57 5.66 6.67
N PHE A 187 -11.54 5.06 7.37
CA PHE A 187 -12.96 5.30 7.09
C PHE A 187 -13.38 6.75 7.34
N ASN A 188 -12.91 7.37 8.43
CA ASN A 188 -13.24 8.76 8.73
C ASN A 188 -12.70 9.72 7.67
N ARG A 189 -11.51 9.44 7.14
CA ARG A 189 -10.91 10.22 6.06
C ARG A 189 -11.78 10.16 4.81
N GLU A 190 -12.09 8.97 4.33
CA GLU A 190 -12.95 8.79 3.14
C GLU A 190 -14.33 9.41 3.33
N GLN A 191 -14.94 9.27 4.52
CA GLN A 191 -16.22 9.91 4.83
C GLN A 191 -16.14 11.44 4.84
N THR A 192 -15.06 12.01 5.37
CA THR A 192 -14.85 13.46 5.40
C THR A 192 -14.69 14.00 3.98
N GLU A 193 -13.93 13.31 3.15
CA GLU A 193 -13.75 13.65 1.74
C GLU A 193 -15.08 13.59 0.98
N GLN A 194 -15.85 12.51 1.13
CA GLN A 194 -17.16 12.38 0.51
C GLN A 194 -18.13 13.49 0.94
N ILE A 195 -18.14 13.86 2.23
CA ILE A 195 -18.97 14.97 2.73
C ILE A 195 -18.52 16.30 2.12
N ARG A 196 -17.20 16.52 2.00
CA ARG A 196 -16.65 17.72 1.38
C ARG A 196 -17.08 17.82 -0.09
N GLU A 197 -16.89 16.75 -0.85
CA GLU A 197 -17.31 16.67 -2.26
C GLU A 197 -18.81 16.92 -2.41
N ALA A 198 -19.65 16.27 -1.60
CA ALA A 198 -21.09 16.47 -1.62
C ALA A 198 -21.50 17.92 -1.28
N ARG A 199 -20.77 18.58 -0.37
CA ARG A 199 -20.97 20.00 -0.06
C ARG A 199 -20.57 20.91 -1.22
N GLU A 200 -19.44 20.64 -1.85
CA GLU A 200 -18.99 21.38 -3.03
C GLU A 200 -19.98 21.25 -4.19
N GLU A 201 -20.48 20.04 -4.45
CA GLU A 201 -21.54 19.81 -5.44
C GLU A 201 -22.84 20.54 -5.07
N THR A 202 -23.21 20.53 -3.79
CA THR A 202 -24.39 21.26 -3.32
C THR A 202 -24.24 22.77 -3.50
N ARG A 203 -23.04 23.32 -3.26
CA ARG A 203 -22.75 24.74 -3.45
C ARG A 203 -22.80 25.18 -4.91
N LYS A 204 -22.58 24.26 -5.86
CA LYS A 204 -22.72 24.54 -7.30
C LYS A 204 -24.19 24.66 -7.75
N ARG A 205 -25.16 24.34 -6.90
CA ARG A 205 -26.59 24.44 -7.26
C ARG A 205 -27.01 25.91 -7.35
N PRO A 206 -27.70 26.35 -8.42
CA PRO A 206 -28.06 27.74 -8.61
C PRO A 206 -28.93 28.34 -7.50
N GLU A 207 -29.74 27.54 -6.82
CA GLU A 207 -30.55 27.98 -5.69
C GLU A 207 -29.68 28.27 -4.45
N VAL A 208 -28.66 27.46 -4.21
CA VAL A 208 -27.72 27.64 -3.10
C VAL A 208 -26.81 28.84 -3.36
N GLN A 209 -26.31 28.99 -4.59
CA GLN A 209 -25.53 30.17 -4.98
C GLN A 209 -26.31 31.47 -4.78
N ARG A 210 -27.58 31.50 -5.19
CA ARG A 210 -28.44 32.68 -4.97
C ARG A 210 -28.66 32.98 -3.50
N LEU A 211 -28.78 31.97 -2.64
CA LEU A 211 -28.90 32.16 -1.19
C LEU A 211 -27.58 32.63 -0.56
N ASP A 212 -26.45 32.07 -0.99
CA ASP A 212 -25.11 32.49 -0.58
C ASP A 212 -24.89 33.98 -0.98
N GLU A 213 -25.16 34.34 -2.23
CA GLU A 213 -25.10 35.72 -2.75
C GLU A 213 -25.99 36.67 -1.93
N GLN A 214 -27.24 36.28 -1.66
CA GLN A 214 -28.15 37.09 -0.84
C GLN A 214 -27.62 37.27 0.59
N SER A 215 -27.06 36.23 1.19
CA SER A 215 -26.48 36.28 2.53
C SER A 215 -25.23 37.17 2.58
N GLU A 216 -24.38 37.11 1.56
CA GLU A 216 -23.19 37.96 1.43
C GLU A 216 -23.58 39.44 1.30
N VAL A 217 -24.56 39.76 0.44
CA VAL A 217 -25.11 41.11 0.30
C VAL A 217 -25.69 41.62 1.62
N LEU A 218 -26.50 40.80 2.31
CA LEU A 218 -27.08 41.17 3.61
C LEU A 218 -26.00 41.41 4.68
N THR A 219 -24.88 40.68 4.62
CA THR A 219 -23.75 40.86 5.55
C THR A 219 -23.11 42.23 5.36
N VAL A 220 -22.80 42.61 4.12
CA VAL A 220 -22.22 43.93 3.81
C VAL A 220 -23.17 45.06 4.19
N LEU A 221 -24.46 44.94 3.82
CA LEU A 221 -25.48 45.94 4.18
C LEU A 221 -25.65 46.08 5.70
N GLY A 222 -25.57 44.96 6.43
CA GLY A 222 -25.61 44.96 7.89
C GLY A 222 -24.44 45.74 8.52
N LEU A 223 -23.22 45.56 8.00
CA LEU A 223 -22.04 46.29 8.46
C LEU A 223 -22.17 47.80 8.20
N CYS A 224 -22.59 48.20 6.99
CA CYS A 224 -22.82 49.60 6.64
C CYS A 224 -23.87 50.23 7.56
N SER A 225 -25.00 49.54 7.78
CA SER A 225 -26.06 50.01 8.67
C SER A 225 -25.60 50.13 10.12
N ALA A 226 -24.78 49.20 10.61
CA ALA A 226 -24.27 49.22 11.98
C ALA A 226 -23.34 50.42 12.22
N PHE A 227 -22.43 50.70 11.28
CA PHE A 227 -21.55 51.86 11.34
C PHE A 227 -22.34 53.18 11.32
N ALA A 228 -23.23 53.34 10.32
CA ALA A 228 -24.02 54.56 10.16
C ALA A 228 -24.90 54.84 11.38
N HIS A 229 -25.55 53.81 11.93
CA HIS A 229 -26.35 53.93 13.14
C HIS A 229 -25.49 54.23 14.38
N GLY A 230 -24.33 53.57 14.50
CA GLY A 230 -23.39 53.77 15.60
C GLY A 230 -22.88 55.20 15.68
N ILE A 231 -22.40 55.76 14.57
CA ILE A 231 -21.95 57.16 14.49
C ILE A 231 -23.12 58.11 14.72
N GLY A 232 -24.27 57.90 14.05
CA GLY A 232 -25.43 58.77 14.17
C GLY A 232 -25.98 58.88 15.59
N ARG A 233 -25.84 57.82 16.41
CA ARG A 233 -26.24 57.84 17.82
C ARG A 233 -25.16 58.43 18.74
N THR A 234 -23.90 58.19 18.46
CA THR A 234 -22.78 58.56 19.35
C THR A 234 -22.38 60.02 19.18
N LEU A 235 -22.29 60.50 17.93
CA LEU A 235 -21.79 61.85 17.61
C LEU A 235 -22.59 62.98 18.29
N PRO A 236 -23.95 62.94 18.35
CA PRO A 236 -24.73 63.97 19.03
C PRO A 236 -24.59 63.98 20.56
N SER A 237 -24.16 62.85 21.14
CA SER A 237 -23.95 62.72 22.59
C SER A 237 -22.54 63.13 23.04
N LEU A 238 -21.63 63.36 22.08
CA LEU A 238 -20.29 63.85 22.38
C LEU A 238 -20.34 65.36 22.65
N HIS A 239 -19.71 65.78 23.73
CA HIS A 239 -19.45 67.19 24.02
C HIS A 239 -18.28 67.67 23.13
N LEU A 240 -18.51 67.77 21.82
CA LEU A 240 -17.47 68.06 20.82
C LEU A 240 -16.68 69.35 21.08
N ALA A 241 -17.29 70.31 21.78
CA ALA A 241 -16.66 71.57 22.18
C ALA A 241 -15.65 71.40 23.34
N GLU A 242 -15.75 70.32 24.12
CA GLU A 242 -14.90 70.01 25.28
C GLU A 242 -13.79 68.99 24.97
N LEU A 243 -13.80 68.39 23.78
CA LEU A 243 -12.75 67.48 23.34
C LEU A 243 -11.43 68.23 23.11
N SER A 244 -10.32 67.62 23.55
CA SER A 244 -8.98 68.08 23.20
C SER A 244 -8.74 67.96 21.69
N GLU A 245 -7.81 68.75 21.16
CA GLU A 245 -7.44 68.66 19.74
C GLU A 245 -6.85 67.28 19.40
N ASP A 246 -6.06 66.68 20.29
CA ASP A 246 -5.54 65.31 20.12
C ASP A 246 -6.67 64.28 19.99
N ALA A 247 -7.74 64.40 20.79
CA ALA A 247 -8.89 63.49 20.72
C ALA A 247 -9.68 63.67 19.42
N LYS A 248 -9.77 64.91 18.91
CA LYS A 248 -10.38 65.18 17.60
C LYS A 248 -9.52 64.62 16.47
N GLU A 249 -8.20 64.69 16.58
CA GLU A 249 -7.27 64.10 15.60
C GLU A 249 -7.42 62.58 15.53
N SER A 250 -7.43 61.90 16.68
CA SER A 250 -7.64 60.44 16.70
C SER A 250 -9.00 60.01 16.11
N ILE A 251 -10.04 60.85 16.25
CA ILE A 251 -11.33 60.61 15.57
C ILE A 251 -11.21 60.81 14.06
N ARG A 252 -10.47 61.83 13.58
CA ARG A 252 -10.23 62.05 12.15
C ARG A 252 -9.45 60.91 11.53
N GLU A 253 -8.36 60.46 12.15
CA GLU A 253 -7.60 59.28 11.73
C GLU A 253 -8.48 58.01 11.69
N GLY A 254 -9.41 57.85 12.63
CA GLY A 254 -10.40 56.79 12.60
C GLY A 254 -11.35 56.87 11.41
N LEU A 255 -11.80 58.08 11.04
CA LEU A 255 -12.69 58.31 9.91
C LEU A 255 -11.97 58.17 8.56
N GLU A 256 -10.69 58.55 8.48
CA GLU A 256 -9.86 58.31 7.30
C GLU A 256 -9.73 56.82 7.01
N ARG A 257 -9.56 55.99 8.06
CA ARG A 257 -9.55 54.53 7.93
C ARG A 257 -10.85 53.95 7.41
N VAL A 258 -11.99 54.44 7.92
CA VAL A 258 -13.29 54.03 7.42
C VAL A 258 -13.48 54.47 5.97
N SER A 259 -13.07 55.69 5.61
CA SER A 259 -13.20 56.21 4.25
C SER A 259 -12.38 55.35 3.27
N ALA A 260 -11.14 55.03 3.62
CA ALA A 260 -10.29 54.16 2.81
C ALA A 260 -10.88 52.74 2.66
N ALA A 261 -11.48 52.18 3.73
CA ALA A 261 -12.16 50.89 3.65
C ALA A 261 -13.41 50.92 2.74
N VAL A 262 -14.14 52.04 2.70
CA VAL A 262 -15.28 52.24 1.80
C VAL A 262 -14.81 52.37 0.35
N GLU A 263 -13.80 53.20 0.08
CA GLU A 263 -13.21 53.35 -1.26
C GLU A 263 -12.67 52.02 -1.80
N TRP A 264 -12.02 51.24 -0.95
CA TRP A 264 -11.61 49.88 -1.30
C TRP A 264 -12.80 48.98 -1.60
N THR A 265 -13.84 48.99 -0.78
CA THR A 265 -15.05 48.19 -1.02
C THR A 265 -15.66 48.54 -2.39
N GLU A 266 -15.73 49.83 -2.74
CA GLU A 266 -16.19 50.28 -4.06
C GLU A 266 -15.28 49.76 -5.18
N HIS A 267 -13.96 49.87 -5.03
CA HIS A 267 -12.99 49.33 -5.99
C HIS A 267 -13.13 47.82 -6.21
N VAL A 268 -13.32 47.05 -5.13
CA VAL A 268 -13.54 45.59 -5.20
C VAL A 268 -14.84 45.27 -5.94
N LEU A 269 -15.92 46.02 -5.69
CA LEU A 269 -17.20 45.82 -6.37
C LEU A 269 -17.13 46.16 -7.87
N GLU A 270 -16.34 47.17 -8.26
CA GLU A 270 -16.16 47.57 -9.66
C GLU A 270 -15.26 46.63 -10.45
N THR A 271 -14.17 46.15 -9.83
CA THR A 271 -13.11 45.41 -10.52
C THR A 271 -13.19 43.90 -10.31
N GLY A 272 -13.84 43.44 -9.24
CA GLY A 272 -13.85 42.04 -8.82
C GLY A 272 -12.53 41.56 -8.20
N HIS A 273 -11.55 42.44 -8.02
CA HIS A 273 -10.24 42.12 -7.44
C HIS A 273 -10.19 42.59 -5.99
N ALA A 274 -10.01 41.65 -5.05
CA ALA A 274 -9.92 41.93 -3.61
C ALA A 274 -8.48 42.21 -3.14
N ASP A 275 -7.56 42.44 -4.06
CA ASP A 275 -6.15 42.67 -3.76
C ASP A 275 -6.01 44.03 -3.05
N MET A 276 -5.41 44.01 -1.87
CA MET A 276 -5.13 45.20 -1.06
C MET A 276 -3.74 45.71 -1.40
N ASP A 277 -3.57 47.02 -1.53
CA ASP A 277 -2.23 47.60 -1.58
C ASP A 277 -1.64 47.76 -0.16
N GLU A 278 -0.30 47.76 -0.08
CA GLU A 278 0.43 47.76 1.18
C GLU A 278 0.19 49.03 2.03
N ALA A 279 -0.30 50.11 1.42
CA ALA A 279 -0.61 51.36 2.10
C ALA A 279 -1.99 51.29 2.78
N LEU A 280 -2.98 50.73 2.11
CA LEU A 280 -4.31 50.49 2.62
C LEU A 280 -4.33 49.41 3.71
N GLU A 281 -3.49 48.37 3.61
CA GLU A 281 -3.32 47.37 4.67
C GLU A 281 -2.84 47.99 5.99
N ARG A 282 -1.79 48.83 5.94
CA ARG A 282 -1.26 49.53 7.14
C ARG A 282 -2.29 50.47 7.74
N LEU A 283 -3.01 51.20 6.88
CA LEU A 283 -4.02 52.16 7.29
C LEU A 283 -5.20 51.45 7.97
N ILE A 284 -5.70 50.33 7.45
CA ILE A 284 -6.78 49.56 8.09
C ILE A 284 -6.32 48.85 9.38
N ALA A 285 -5.07 48.36 9.42
CA ALA A 285 -4.50 47.72 10.62
C ALA A 285 -4.29 48.69 11.79
N GLY A 286 -4.25 49.99 11.53
CA GLY A 286 -3.96 51.02 12.54
C GLY A 286 -2.47 51.15 12.86
N ASP A 287 -1.61 50.63 11.99
CA ASP A 287 -0.15 50.80 12.07
C ASP A 287 0.22 52.09 11.32
N THR A 288 0.38 53.19 12.06
CA THR A 288 1.02 54.42 11.57
C THR A 288 2.53 54.37 11.80
#